data_AF-A0A2K3M146-F1
#
_entry.id   AF-A0A2K3M146-F1
#
_cell.length_a   1.000
_cell.length_b   1.000
_cell.length_c   1.000
_cell.angle_alpha   90.00
_cell.angle_beta   90.00
_cell.angle_gamma   90.00
#
_symmetry.space_group_name_H-M   'P 1'
#
loop_
_entity.id
_entity.type
_entity.pdbx_description
1 polymer ?
#
loop_
_entity_poly.entity_id
_entity_poly.type
_entity_poly.pdbx_seq_one_letter_code
_entity_poly.pdbx_strand_id
1 'polypeptide(L)'
;REKQPEDLSNESKDLNVGNYMVETDGYMNLFGLMKQRFLNFKNQKYIKELEHFQSLAEAQYPKFMVIACADSRVCPSNILGFQPGEVFMIRNIANLVPVMKNGPSECNAALQFAVTTLQALCGKTVFRVYSFWFISSYDKE
;
A
#
# COMPACT_ATOMS: atom_id res chain seq x y z
N ARG A 1 8.01 -24.28 -32.21
CA ARG A 1 8.66 -22.97 -32.47
C ARG A 1 8.74 -22.25 -31.14
N GLU A 2 9.76 -22.62 -30.38
CA GLU A 2 10.17 -21.93 -29.16
C GLU A 2 10.58 -20.50 -29.51
N LYS A 3 10.17 -19.54 -28.69
CA LYS A 3 10.88 -18.26 -28.60
C LYS A 3 11.58 -18.26 -27.25
N GLN A 4 12.91 -18.19 -27.32
CA GLN A 4 13.78 -18.09 -26.16
C GLN A 4 13.51 -16.78 -25.40
N PRO A 5 13.68 -16.76 -24.07
CA PRO A 5 13.75 -15.52 -23.32
C PRO A 5 15.12 -14.87 -23.56
N GLU A 6 15.13 -13.66 -24.10
CA GLU A 6 16.36 -12.88 -24.23
C GLU A 6 16.92 -12.53 -22.85
N ASP A 7 18.20 -12.82 -22.69
CA ASP A 7 19.02 -12.54 -21.51
C ASP A 7 18.98 -11.05 -21.12
N LEU A 8 18.33 -10.74 -20.00
CA LEU A 8 18.50 -9.48 -19.27
C LEU A 8 19.59 -9.64 -18.19
N SER A 9 20.75 -10.16 -18.58
CA SER A 9 21.98 -10.05 -17.79
C SER A 9 22.83 -8.91 -18.34
N ASN A 10 22.58 -7.68 -17.85
CA ASN A 10 23.58 -6.64 -17.62
C ASN A 10 22.88 -5.28 -17.46
N GLU A 11 22.42 -4.97 -16.25
CA GLU A 11 22.31 -3.58 -15.81
C GLU A 11 22.36 -3.48 -14.27
N SER A 12 23.27 -4.24 -13.66
CA SER A 12 23.82 -3.88 -12.36
C SER A 12 24.96 -2.90 -12.59
N LYS A 13 24.63 -1.66 -12.94
CA LYS A 13 25.53 -0.53 -12.72
C LYS A 13 24.98 0.24 -11.54
N ASP A 14 25.76 0.24 -10.47
CA ASP A 14 25.62 1.11 -9.32
C ASP A 14 25.30 2.53 -9.80
N LEU A 15 24.03 2.91 -9.71
CA LEU A 15 23.62 4.30 -9.86
C LEU A 15 24.03 5.02 -8.58
N ASN A 16 25.30 5.40 -8.58
CA ASN A 16 25.87 6.41 -7.73
C ASN A 16 24.88 7.60 -7.71
N VAL A 17 24.33 7.90 -6.55
CA VAL A 17 23.44 9.05 -6.33
C VAL A 17 24.30 10.30 -6.41
N GLY A 18 24.62 10.69 -7.64
CA GLY A 18 25.49 11.82 -7.94
C GLY A 18 25.10 12.38 -9.30
N ASN A 19 24.59 13.62 -9.28
CA ASN A 19 24.41 14.50 -10.43
C ASN A 19 23.24 14.19 -11.37
N TYR A 20 22.02 14.50 -10.93
CA TYR A 20 21.01 15.09 -11.81
C TYR A 20 20.63 16.48 -11.25
N MET A 21 21.53 17.45 -11.45
CA MET A 21 21.13 18.85 -11.50
C MET A 21 20.81 19.17 -12.96
N VAL A 22 19.52 19.16 -13.29
CA VAL A 22 18.98 19.93 -14.40
C VAL A 22 17.85 20.75 -13.80
N GLU A 23 18.09 22.06 -13.69
CA GLU A 23 17.09 23.06 -13.35
C GLU A 23 16.05 23.11 -14.48
N THR A 24 15.01 22.29 -14.39
CA THR A 24 13.75 22.48 -15.09
C THR A 24 12.61 22.03 -14.18
N ASP A 25 11.75 22.99 -13.85
CA ASP A 25 10.41 22.90 -13.27
C ASP A 25 10.17 21.69 -12.33
N GLY A 26 10.23 21.93 -11.02
CA GLY A 26 10.26 20.91 -9.95
C GLY A 26 9.18 19.80 -9.98
N TYR A 27 8.19 19.89 -10.87
CA TYR A 27 7.22 18.83 -11.16
C TYR A 27 7.81 17.65 -11.96
N MET A 28 8.73 17.90 -12.90
CA MET A 28 9.36 16.84 -13.70
C MET A 28 10.26 15.92 -12.86
N ASN A 29 10.85 16.46 -11.79
CA ASN A 29 11.69 15.71 -10.86
C ASN A 29 10.86 14.76 -9.96
N LEU A 30 9.68 15.19 -9.50
CA LEU A 30 8.83 14.38 -8.62
C LEU A 30 8.28 13.14 -9.33
N PHE A 31 7.79 13.28 -10.57
CA PHE A 31 7.33 12.14 -11.34
C PHE A 31 8.47 11.16 -11.63
N GLY A 32 9.69 11.67 -11.90
CA GLY A 32 10.90 10.86 -12.01
C GLY A 32 11.19 10.05 -10.75
N LEU A 33 11.08 10.67 -9.57
CA LEU A 33 11.24 9.98 -8.29
C LEU A 33 10.18 8.89 -8.08
N MET A 34 8.90 9.16 -8.40
CA MET A 34 7.83 8.18 -8.31
C MET A 34 8.08 6.98 -9.22
N LYS A 35 8.51 7.24 -10.47
CA LYS A 35 8.89 6.19 -11.43
C LYS A 35 10.03 5.34 -10.88
N GLN A 36 11.08 5.94 -10.35
CA GLN A 36 12.21 5.21 -9.76
C GLN A 36 11.77 4.33 -8.58
N ARG A 37 10.91 4.86 -7.69
CA ARG A 37 10.36 4.08 -6.56
C ARG A 37 9.55 2.87 -7.03
N PHE A 38 8.74 3.04 -8.08
CA PHE A 38 8.00 1.92 -8.65
C PHE A 38 8.92 0.86 -9.29
N LEU A 39 9.94 1.28 -10.03
CA LEU A 39 10.92 0.36 -10.61
C LEU A 39 11.68 -0.42 -9.52
N ASN A 40 12.05 0.24 -8.42
CA ASN A 40 12.65 -0.42 -7.27
C ASN A 40 11.71 -1.47 -6.66
N PHE A 41 10.43 -1.13 -6.44
CA PHE A 41 9.44 -2.09 -5.96
C PHE A 41 9.33 -3.31 -6.91
N LYS A 42 9.30 -3.06 -8.23
CA LYS A 42 9.21 -4.12 -9.23
C LYS A 42 10.40 -5.08 -9.13
N ASN A 43 11.62 -4.54 -9.12
CA ASN A 43 12.84 -5.35 -9.16
C ASN A 43 13.16 -6.02 -7.82
N GLN A 44 12.86 -5.34 -6.70
CA GLN A 44 13.26 -5.82 -5.38
C GLN A 44 12.21 -6.69 -4.69
N LYS A 45 10.91 -6.48 -4.98
CA LYS A 45 9.81 -7.20 -4.32
C LYS A 45 8.99 -8.02 -5.31
N TYR A 46 8.44 -7.39 -6.34
CA TYR A 46 7.53 -8.07 -7.28
C TYR A 46 8.18 -9.26 -8.01
N ILE A 47 9.37 -9.08 -8.60
CA ILE A 47 10.05 -10.15 -9.34
C ILE A 47 10.49 -11.29 -8.41
N LYS A 48 10.90 -10.98 -7.17
CA LYS A 48 11.34 -12.00 -6.21
C LYS A 48 10.20 -12.84 -5.65
N GLU A 49 9.03 -12.23 -5.49
CA GLU A 49 7.82 -12.85 -4.95
C GLU A 49 6.77 -13.06 -6.05
N LEU A 50 7.20 -13.38 -7.28
CA LEU A 50 6.33 -13.38 -8.47
C LEU A 50 5.13 -14.31 -8.33
N GLU A 51 5.34 -15.51 -7.78
CA GLU A 51 4.28 -16.48 -7.52
C GLU A 51 3.23 -15.95 -6.53
N HIS A 52 3.67 -15.28 -5.47
CA HIS A 52 2.78 -14.62 -4.51
C HIS A 52 1.93 -13.55 -5.20
N PHE A 53 2.55 -12.65 -5.97
CA PHE A 53 1.81 -11.62 -6.70
C PHE A 53 0.90 -12.16 -7.81
N GLN A 54 1.24 -13.29 -8.43
CA GLN A 54 0.35 -13.98 -9.37
C GLN A 54 -0.89 -14.52 -8.68
N SER A 55 -0.74 -15.18 -7.52
CA SER A 55 -1.90 -15.63 -6.74
C SER A 55 -2.78 -14.45 -6.29
N LEU A 56 -2.17 -13.34 -5.88
CA LEU A 56 -2.89 -12.12 -5.52
C LEU A 56 -3.62 -11.45 -6.69
N ALA A 57 -3.17 -11.67 -7.93
CA ALA A 57 -3.82 -11.15 -9.13
C ALA A 57 -5.10 -11.92 -9.47
N GLU A 58 -5.20 -13.20 -9.09
CA GLU A 58 -6.39 -14.02 -9.29
C GLU A 58 -7.46 -13.72 -8.25
N ALA A 59 -7.07 -13.64 -6.97
CA ALA A 59 -7.98 -13.38 -5.87
C ALA A 59 -7.28 -12.74 -4.67
N GLN A 60 -8.06 -12.00 -3.87
CA GLN A 60 -7.63 -11.45 -2.58
C GLN A 60 -8.44 -12.10 -1.45
N TYR A 61 -7.75 -12.52 -0.39
CA TYR A 61 -8.35 -13.08 0.82
C TYR A 61 -7.81 -12.38 2.06
N PRO A 62 -8.13 -11.08 2.24
CA PRO A 62 -7.64 -10.32 3.37
C PRO A 62 -8.20 -10.86 4.68
N LYS A 63 -7.32 -11.08 5.66
CA LYS A 63 -7.68 -11.57 6.99
C LYS A 63 -8.32 -10.47 7.83
N PHE A 64 -7.92 -9.23 7.59
CA PHE A 64 -8.34 -8.07 8.37
C PHE A 64 -8.86 -6.94 7.49
N MET A 65 -9.79 -6.16 8.06
CA MET A 65 -10.19 -4.87 7.53
C MET A 65 -9.68 -3.76 8.45
N VAL A 66 -8.99 -2.76 7.88
CA VAL A 66 -8.42 -1.64 8.64
C VAL A 66 -8.95 -0.30 8.10
N ILE A 67 -9.39 0.57 9.01
CA ILE A 67 -9.80 1.95 8.70
C ILE A 67 -8.78 2.89 9.34
N ALA A 68 -7.98 3.55 8.52
CA ALA A 68 -6.83 4.34 8.93
C ALA A 68 -6.84 5.77 8.37
N CYS A 69 -5.93 6.61 8.86
CA CYS A 69 -6.01 8.05 8.57
C CYS A 69 -5.36 8.34 7.24
N ALA A 70 -5.92 9.32 6.52
CA ALA A 70 -5.27 9.91 5.35
C ALA A 70 -3.94 10.63 5.70
N ASP A 71 -3.60 10.77 7.00
CA ASP A 71 -2.33 11.32 7.47
C ASP A 71 -1.12 10.59 6.85
N SER A 72 -0.26 11.34 6.15
CA SER A 72 0.89 10.81 5.44
C SER A 72 1.96 10.19 6.35
N ARG A 73 1.95 10.53 7.64
CA ARG A 73 2.91 10.02 8.63
C ARG A 73 2.54 8.64 9.16
N VAL A 74 1.31 8.20 8.91
CA VAL A 74 0.75 6.97 9.45
C VAL A 74 0.31 6.07 8.30
N CYS A 75 1.21 5.19 7.88
CA CYS A 75 0.87 4.10 6.97
C CYS A 75 0.81 2.79 7.78
N PRO A 76 -0.39 2.22 8.01
CA PRO A 76 -0.51 1.00 8.80
C PRO A 76 0.28 -0.17 8.21
N SER A 77 0.41 -0.27 6.89
CA SER A 77 1.23 -1.30 6.25
C SER A 77 2.71 -1.20 6.63
N ASN A 78 3.23 0.02 6.80
CA ASN A 78 4.61 0.23 7.24
C ASN A 78 4.77 0.03 8.74
N ILE A 79 3.81 0.46 9.55
CA ILE A 79 3.88 0.39 11.02
C ILE A 79 3.70 -1.05 11.52
N LEU A 80 2.75 -1.79 10.93
CA LEU A 80 2.37 -3.14 11.37
C LEU A 80 3.02 -4.24 10.52
N GLY A 81 3.76 -3.88 9.46
CA GLY A 81 4.48 -4.83 8.62
C GLY A 81 3.60 -5.72 7.74
N PHE A 82 2.39 -5.26 7.40
CA PHE A 82 1.45 -6.03 6.58
C PHE A 82 2.03 -6.34 5.18
N GLN A 83 1.87 -7.58 4.76
CA GLN A 83 2.18 -8.01 3.40
C GLN A 83 1.02 -7.74 2.44
N PRO A 84 1.31 -7.60 1.13
CA PRO A 84 0.27 -7.49 0.11
C PRO A 84 -0.72 -8.65 0.20
N GLY A 85 -2.02 -8.32 0.22
CA GLY A 85 -3.12 -9.29 0.33
C GLY A 85 -3.59 -9.60 1.75
N GLU A 86 -2.87 -9.20 2.80
CA GLU A 86 -3.26 -9.54 4.17
C GLU A 86 -4.39 -8.67 4.74
N VAL A 87 -4.50 -7.43 4.27
CA VAL A 87 -5.40 -6.41 4.82
C VAL A 87 -6.15 -5.67 3.72
N PHE A 88 -7.46 -5.56 3.90
CA PHE A 88 -8.30 -4.64 3.14
C PHE A 88 -8.38 -3.30 3.87
N MET A 89 -7.82 -2.24 3.27
CA MET A 89 -7.63 -0.96 3.97
C MET A 89 -8.43 0.17 3.34
N ILE A 90 -9.13 0.93 4.20
CA ILE A 90 -9.74 2.21 3.84
C ILE A 90 -8.98 3.31 4.56
N ARG A 91 -8.64 4.39 3.84
CA ARG A 91 -8.04 5.58 4.42
C ARG A 91 -8.88 6.80 4.17
N ASN A 92 -9.35 7.47 5.23
CA ASN A 92 -10.13 8.69 5.11
C ASN A 92 -9.71 9.75 6.15
N ILE A 93 -10.25 10.95 6.02
CA ILE A 93 -10.00 12.03 6.98
C ILE A 93 -10.64 11.64 8.31
N ALA A 94 -9.83 11.61 9.37
CA ALA A 94 -10.24 11.31 10.75
C ALA A 94 -10.79 9.89 11.03
N ASN A 95 -10.55 8.90 10.16
CA ASN A 95 -10.92 7.49 10.38
C ASN A 95 -12.42 7.32 10.67
N LEU A 96 -13.24 8.09 9.96
CA LEU A 96 -14.67 8.16 10.22
C LEU A 96 -15.38 6.97 9.57
N VAL A 97 -16.26 6.33 10.32
CA VAL A 97 -17.20 5.35 9.79
C VAL A 97 -18.57 6.01 9.80
N PRO A 98 -19.02 6.58 8.66
CA PRO A 98 -20.32 7.24 8.60
C PRO A 98 -21.43 6.22 8.84
N VAL A 99 -22.45 6.61 9.60
CA VAL A 99 -23.61 5.75 9.83
C VAL A 99 -24.38 5.52 8.54
N MET A 100 -24.90 4.32 8.32
CA MET A 100 -25.69 3.95 7.12
C MET A 100 -26.90 4.86 6.86
N LYS A 101 -27.42 5.52 7.91
CA LYS A 101 -28.56 6.45 7.82
C LYS A 101 -28.26 7.69 6.96
N ASN A 102 -27.00 8.03 6.75
CA ASN A 102 -26.59 9.20 5.98
C ASN A 102 -26.50 8.92 4.47
N GLY A 103 -26.92 7.73 4.01
CA GLY A 103 -26.85 7.30 2.62
C GLY A 103 -25.59 6.49 2.30
N PRO A 104 -25.44 6.08 1.02
CA PRO A 104 -24.25 5.36 0.57
C PRO A 104 -23.02 6.27 0.69
N SER A 105 -21.96 5.74 1.30
CA SER A 105 -20.67 6.39 1.38
C SER A 105 -19.60 5.42 0.92
N GLU A 106 -18.44 5.93 0.51
CA GLU A 106 -17.28 5.12 0.11
C GLU A 106 -16.92 4.09 1.19
N CYS A 107 -16.96 4.51 2.46
CA CYS A 107 -16.68 3.64 3.60
C CYS A 107 -17.74 2.56 3.78
N ASN A 108 -19.02 2.89 3.59
CA ASN A 108 -20.11 1.93 3.71
C ASN A 108 -20.08 0.90 2.58
N ALA A 109 -19.80 1.33 1.35
CA ALA A 109 -19.66 0.45 0.20
C ALA A 109 -18.46 -0.49 0.38
N ALA A 110 -17.31 0.05 0.80
CA ALA A 110 -16.11 -0.75 1.04
C ALA A 110 -16.28 -1.70 2.24
N LEU A 111 -17.00 -1.30 3.29
CA LEU A 111 -17.37 -2.17 4.41
C LEU A 111 -18.28 -3.31 3.95
N GLN A 112 -19.31 -2.99 3.17
CA GLN A 112 -20.23 -3.99 2.63
C GLN A 112 -19.48 -4.99 1.75
N PHE A 113 -18.56 -4.53 0.90
CA PHE A 113 -17.73 -5.37 0.07
C PHE A 113 -16.79 -6.27 0.90
N ALA A 114 -16.12 -5.70 1.90
CA ALA A 114 -15.21 -6.44 2.77
C ALA A 114 -15.93 -7.58 3.52
N VAL A 115 -17.13 -7.31 4.04
CA VAL A 115 -17.92 -8.31 4.79
C VAL A 115 -18.59 -9.32 3.87
N THR A 116 -19.23 -8.85 2.79
CA THR A 116 -20.08 -9.71 1.95
C THR A 116 -19.29 -10.50 0.93
N THR A 117 -18.30 -9.86 0.30
CA THR A 117 -17.55 -10.46 -0.81
C THR A 117 -16.23 -11.06 -0.35
N LEU A 118 -15.44 -10.31 0.43
CA LEU A 118 -14.12 -10.77 0.85
C LEU A 118 -14.16 -11.66 2.10
N GLN A 119 -15.31 -11.69 2.81
CA GLN A 119 -15.46 -12.33 4.12
C GLN A 119 -14.35 -11.95 5.11
N ALA A 120 -13.76 -10.77 4.93
CA ALA A 120 -12.77 -10.25 5.85
C ALA A 120 -13.48 -10.08 7.19
N LEU A 121 -12.97 -10.74 8.23
CA LEU A 121 -13.57 -10.77 9.55
C LEU A 121 -13.63 -9.34 10.09
N CYS A 122 -14.78 -8.68 9.90
CA CYS A 122 -15.10 -7.36 10.45
C CYS A 122 -15.35 -7.43 11.98
N GLY A 123 -15.01 -8.55 12.61
CA GLY A 123 -15.22 -8.82 14.02
C GLY A 123 -13.99 -8.51 14.84
N LYS A 124 -14.00 -7.33 15.50
CA LYS A 124 -13.27 -6.97 16.73
C LYS A 124 -11.92 -6.26 16.65
N THR A 125 -11.30 -6.08 15.47
CA THR A 125 -10.04 -5.31 15.40
C THR A 125 -10.05 -4.26 14.30
N VAL A 126 -10.94 -3.26 14.42
CA VAL A 126 -10.68 -1.98 13.77
C VAL A 126 -9.47 -1.38 14.49
N PHE A 127 -8.27 -1.65 13.98
CA PHE A 127 -7.08 -0.90 14.38
C PHE A 127 -7.29 0.52 13.94
N ARG A 128 -7.84 1.34 14.84
CA ARG A 128 -7.83 2.77 14.65
C ARG A 128 -6.42 3.21 14.93
N VAL A 129 -5.59 3.21 13.89
CA VAL A 129 -4.29 3.87 13.96
C VAL A 129 -4.60 5.37 13.98
N TYR A 130 -4.80 5.86 15.19
CA TYR A 130 -4.86 7.29 15.46
C TYR A 130 -3.53 7.87 14.98
N SER A 131 -3.62 9.05 14.39
CA SER A 131 -2.53 10.00 14.11
C SER A 131 -1.18 9.68 14.79
N PHE A 132 -0.06 10.02 14.15
CA PHE A 132 1.31 9.85 14.66
C PHE A 132 1.49 10.21 16.16
N TRP A 133 0.67 11.12 16.68
CA TRP A 133 0.51 11.43 18.11
C TRP A 133 0.31 10.21 19.04
N PHE A 134 -0.42 9.18 18.59
CA PHE A 134 -0.69 7.98 19.38
C PHE A 134 0.55 7.09 19.52
N ILE A 135 1.39 7.01 18.47
CA ILE A 135 2.67 6.29 18.52
C ILE A 135 3.62 6.98 19.53
N SER A 136 3.70 8.31 19.49
CA SER A 136 4.52 9.08 20.44
C SER A 136 4.02 9.02 21.89
N SER A 137 2.77 8.62 22.12
CA SER A 137 2.20 8.48 23.47
C SER A 137 2.43 7.08 24.05
N TYR A 138 2.61 6.07 23.19
CA TYR A 138 2.90 4.68 23.61
C TYR A 138 4.31 4.53 24.19
N ASP A 139 5.24 5.41 23.81
CA ASP A 139 6.63 5.44 24.32
C ASP A 139 6.77 6.12 25.70
N LYS A 140 5.65 6.49 26.34
CA LYS A 140 5.63 7.18 27.65
C LYS A 140 5.11 6.32 28.81
N GLU A 141 4.85 5.04 28.59
CA GLU A 141 4.64 4.02 29.66
C GLU A 141 5.85 3.10 29.77
#